data_AF-A0A3Q3J406-F1
#
_entry.id   AF-A0A3Q3J406-F1
#
_cell.length_a   1.000
_cell.length_b   1.000
_cell.length_c   1.000
_cell.angle_alpha   90.00
_cell.angle_beta   90.00
_cell.angle_gamma   90.00
#
_symmetry.space_group_name_H-M   'P 1'
#
loop_
_entity.id
_entity.type
_entity.pdbx_description
1 polymer ?
#
loop_
_entity_poly.entity_id
_entity_poly.type
_entity_poly.pdbx_seq_one_letter_code
_entity_poly.pdbx_strand_id
1 'polypeptide(L)' 'MWYEILPGFALMTVCLIIPGIATTHIHKFTNGGKEKRVARYPWHWSLMERDRRVSGTGRFFDSKGLENIR' A
#
# COMPACT_ATOMS: atom_id res chain seq x y z
N MET A 1 -38.76 -1.63 -18.97
CA MET A 1 -37.75 -1.79 -20.05
C MET A 1 -36.46 -2.32 -19.43
N TRP A 2 -35.68 -3.18 -20.12
CA TRP A 2 -34.60 -3.98 -19.49
C TRP A 2 -33.50 -3.17 -18.77
N TYR A 3 -33.35 -1.89 -19.10
CA TYR A 3 -32.35 -0.98 -18.53
C TYR A 3 -32.67 -0.50 -17.10
N GLU A 4 -33.84 -0.79 -16.56
CA GLU A 4 -34.22 -0.42 -15.19
C GLU A 4 -33.33 -1.08 -14.12
N ILE A 5 -32.57 -2.13 -14.46
CA ILE A 5 -31.58 -2.75 -13.58
C ILE A 5 -30.27 -1.97 -13.48
N LEU A 6 -29.96 -1.12 -14.46
CA LEU A 6 -28.68 -0.42 -14.56
C LEU A 6 -28.39 0.50 -13.35
N PRO A 7 -29.36 1.26 -12.79
CA PRO A 7 -29.11 2.08 -11.61
C PRO A 7 -28.71 1.25 -10.37
N GLY A 8 -29.39 0.12 -10.13
CA GLY A 8 -29.06 -0.79 -9.02
C GLY A 8 -27.70 -1.45 -9.19
N PHE A 9 -27.39 -1.88 -10.42
CA PHE A 9 -26.08 -2.45 -10.76
C PHE A 9 -24.95 -1.41 -10.62
N ALA A 10 -25.18 -0.17 -11.05
CA ALA A 10 -24.21 0.91 -10.92
C ALA A 10 -23.89 1.21 -9.45
N LEU A 11 -24.91 1.30 -8.60
CA LEU A 11 -24.72 1.54 -7.17
C LEU A 11 -23.93 0.42 -6.49
N MET A 12 -24.29 -0.84 -6.75
CA MET A 12 -23.54 -2.00 -6.26
C MET A 12 -22.07 -1.95 -6.72
N THR A 13 -21.83 -1.62 -7.99
CA THR A 13 -20.48 -1.53 -8.55
C THR A 13 -19.65 -0.45 -7.85
N VAL A 14 -20.22 0.74 -7.65
CA VAL A 14 -19.55 1.83 -6.93
C VAL A 14 -19.22 1.42 -5.49
N CYS A 15 -20.16 0.81 -4.77
CA CYS A 15 -19.93 0.33 -3.41
C CYS A 15 -18.81 -0.72 -3.33
N LEU A 16 -18.65 -1.58 -4.35
CA LEU A 16 -17.58 -2.58 -4.41
C LEU A 16 -16.22 -1.99 -4.81
N ILE A 17 -16.20 -0.90 -5.59
CA ILE A 17 -14.95 -0.23 -6.02
C ILE A 17 -14.34 0.59 -4.88
N ILE A 18 -15.17 1.26 -4.07
CA ILE A 18 -14.71 2.19 -3.02
C ILE A 18 -13.67 1.57 -2.08
N PRO A 19 -13.84 0.35 -1.51
CA PRO A 19 -12.85 -0.25 -0.62
C PRO A 19 -11.48 -0.45 -1.27
N GLY A 20 -11.44 -0.84 -2.56
CA GLY A 20 -10.21 -1.03 -3.32
C GLY A 20 -9.46 0.30 -3.52
N ILE A 21 -10.19 1.34 -3.96
CA ILE A 21 -9.61 2.68 -4.11
C ILE A 21 -9.12 3.20 -2.76
N ALA A 22 -9.94 3.12 -1.72
CA ALA A 22 -9.59 3.58 -0.39
C ALA A 22 -8.31 2.90 0.13
N THR A 23 -8.20 1.58 0.02
CA THR A 23 -7.01 0.85 0.47
C THR A 23 -5.75 1.22 -0.30
N THR A 24 -5.82 1.45 -1.62
CA THR A 24 -4.65 1.90 -2.41
C THR A 24 -4.15 3.26 -1.94
N HIS A 25 -5.04 4.21 -1.67
CA HIS A 25 -4.66 5.53 -1.15
C HIS A 25 -4.12 5.46 0.28
N ILE A 26 -4.74 4.65 1.16
CA ILE A 26 -4.27 4.45 2.53
C ILE A 26 -2.87 3.80 2.53
N HIS A 27 -2.62 2.80 1.68
CA HIS A 27 -1.30 2.19 1.56
C HIS A 27 -0.24 3.20 1.13
N LYS A 28 -0.52 4.02 0.12
CA LYS A 28 0.43 5.06 -0.31
C LYS A 28 0.67 6.10 0.78
N PHE A 29 -0.39 6.54 1.47
CA PHE A 29 -0.27 7.52 2.55
C PHE A 29 0.58 7.00 3.72
N THR A 30 0.37 5.75 4.12
CA THR A 30 1.05 5.15 5.29
C THR A 30 2.48 4.67 5.00
N ASN A 31 2.87 4.51 3.74
CA ASN A 31 4.18 3.95 3.33
C ASN A 31 5.07 4.93 2.55
N GLY A 32 4.92 6.24 2.79
CA GLY A 32 5.78 7.27 2.17
C GLY A 32 5.58 7.42 0.66
N GLY A 33 4.32 7.33 0.19
CA GLY A 33 3.94 7.45 -1.22
C GLY A 33 4.12 6.16 -2.04
N LYS A 34 4.59 5.07 -1.40
CA LYS A 34 4.89 3.79 -2.05
C LYS A 34 3.85 2.73 -1.70
N GLU A 35 3.89 1.62 -2.43
CA GLU A 35 3.08 0.45 -2.10
C GLU A 35 3.49 -0.15 -0.75
N LYS A 36 2.52 -0.75 -0.06
CA LYS A 36 2.78 -1.46 1.20
C LYS A 36 3.65 -2.68 0.91
N ARG A 37 4.76 -2.83 1.63
CA ARG A 37 5.65 -3.98 1.49
C ARG A 37 4.99 -5.26 2.02
N VAL A 38 5.01 -6.30 1.21
CA VAL A 38 4.36 -7.60 1.50
C VAL A 38 5.40 -8.64 1.91
N ALA A 39 5.38 -9.04 3.19
CA ALA A 39 6.31 -10.02 3.74
C ALA A 39 5.71 -11.44 3.76
N ARG A 40 5.63 -12.10 2.60
CA ARG A 40 5.13 -13.49 2.47
C ARG A 40 6.10 -14.54 3.02
N TYR A 41 7.39 -14.24 2.98
CA TYR A 41 8.45 -15.16 3.39
C TYR A 41 9.26 -14.57 4.55
N PRO A 42 9.87 -15.40 5.42
CA PRO A 42 10.67 -14.92 6.55
C PRO A 42 11.79 -13.96 6.13
N TRP A 43 12.42 -14.23 4.98
CA TRP A 43 13.49 -13.36 4.47
C TRP A 43 12.99 -11.96 4.06
N HIS A 44 11.74 -11.82 3.58
CA HIS A 44 11.13 -10.49 3.34
C HIS A 44 11.02 -9.70 4.64
N TRP A 45 10.66 -10.37 5.74
CA TRP A 45 10.52 -9.76 7.05
C TRP A 45 11.88 -9.33 7.61
N SER A 46 12.88 -10.22 7.57
CA SER A 46 14.26 -9.89 7.98
C SER A 46 14.83 -8.68 7.23
N LEU A 47 14.54 -8.56 5.93
CA LEU A 47 14.93 -7.38 5.14
C LEU A 47 14.13 -6.13 5.50
N MET A 48 12.83 -6.24 5.76
CA MET A 48 12.01 -5.11 6.23
C MET A 48 12.50 -4.58 7.58
N GLU A 49 12.85 -5.46 8.51
CA GLU A 49 13.44 -5.08 9.81
C GLU A 49 14.84 -4.47 9.65
N ARG A 50 15.65 -4.96 8.70
CA ARG A 50 16.91 -4.32 8.36
C ARG A 50 16.67 -2.89 7.90
N ASP A 51 15.74 -2.67 6.99
CA ASP A 51 15.45 -1.33 6.47
C ASP A 51 14.92 -0.40 7.56
N ARG A 52 14.08 -0.92 8.47
CA ARG A 52 13.64 -0.20 9.68
C ARG A 52 14.81 0.24 10.58
N ARG A 53 15.85 -0.60 10.71
CA ARG A 53 17.03 -0.30 11.54
C ARG A 53 17.97 0.69 10.86
N VAL A 54 18.19 0.53 9.56
CA VAL A 54 19.10 1.38 8.77
C VAL A 54 18.49 2.77 8.52
N SER A 55 17.17 2.91 8.51
CA SER A 55 16.52 4.19 8.23
C SER A 55 16.80 5.28 9.28
N GLY A 56 17.10 4.90 10.53
CA GLY A 56 17.34 5.81 11.65
C GLY A 56 16.07 6.49 12.21
N THR A 57 14.94 6.41 11.49
CA THR A 57 13.63 6.96 11.90
C THR A 57 12.72 5.91 12.52
N GLY A 58 13.13 4.63 12.52
CA GLY A 58 12.31 3.51 12.96
C GLY A 58 11.16 3.16 12.01
N ARG A 59 11.11 3.79 10.82
CA ARG A 59 10.15 3.51 9.74
C ARG A 59 10.86 2.71 8.65
N PHE A 60 10.24 1.63 8.16
CA PHE A 60 10.84 0.76 7.15
C PHE A 60 10.78 1.31 5.72
N PHE A 61 9.89 2.27 5.45
CA PHE A 61 9.70 2.82 4.11
C PHE A 61 10.63 4.01 3.82
N ASP A 62 11.38 4.51 4.80
CA ASP A 62 12.37 5.57 4.61
C ASP A 62 13.67 4.96 4.05
N SER A 63 13.76 4.94 2.71
CA SER A 63 14.88 4.32 1.99
C SER A 63 16.16 5.16 2.12
N LYS A 64 17.30 4.49 2.28
CA LYS A 64 18.64 5.07 2.23
C LYS A 64 19.35 4.57 0.98
N GLY A 65 19.79 5.49 0.13
CA GLY A 65 20.59 5.20 -1.06
C GLY A 65 22.09 5.30 -0.79
N LEU A 66 22.84 5.57 -1.86
CA LEU A 66 24.30 5.69 -1.82
C LEU A 66 24.77 6.93 -1.06
N GLU A 67 23.89 7.92 -0.85
CA GLU A 67 24.18 9.12 -0.07
C GLU A 67 24.49 8.83 1.40
N ASN A 68 24.15 7.63 1.89
CA ASN A 68 24.42 7.21 3.26
C ASN A 68 25.79 6.53 3.43
N ILE A 69 26.56 6.34 2.36
CA ILE A 69 27.87 5.67 2.36
C ILE A 69 28.95 6.74 2.14
N ARG A 70 30.02 6.71 2.94
CA ARG A 70 31.20 7.56 2.81
C ARG A 70 32.40 6.76 2.33
#